data_AF-A0A942LAQ5-F1
#
_entry.id   AF-A0A942LAQ5-F1
#
_cell.length_a   1.000
_cell.length_b   1.000
_cell.length_c   1.000
_cell.angle_alpha   90.00
_cell.angle_beta   90.00
_cell.angle_gamma   90.00
#
_symmetry.space_group_name_H-M   'P 1'
#
loop_
_entity.id
_entity.type
_entity.pdbx_description
1 polymer ?
#
loop_
_entity_poly.entity_id
_entity_poly.type
_entity_poly.pdbx_seq_one_letter_code
_entity_poly.pdbx_strand_id
1 'polypeptide(L)'
;MIIDDLITNHFKPEDKWDFKLYLLNGNIIDLGKKIKILNGLEIISNKLSDKLRRISSIRNSCAHAGIDIVHNLEIISDKKREKEIKPKKRLNVMKSSGKIESKYLSELLIEFSRLYIDLKNELFELKYK
;
A
#
# COMPACT_ATOMS: atom_id res chain seq x y z
N MET A 1 7.10 12.24 -2.25
CA MET A 1 6.74 10.88 -2.74
C MET A 1 6.57 10.94 -4.26
N ILE A 2 6.80 9.85 -5.03
CA ILE A 2 6.67 9.91 -6.51
C ILE A 2 5.28 10.43 -6.94
N ILE A 3 4.23 10.00 -6.25
CA ILE A 3 2.86 10.49 -6.46
C ILE A 3 2.75 12.01 -6.30
N ASP A 4 3.43 12.59 -5.31
CA ASP A 4 3.41 14.04 -5.11
C ASP A 4 4.14 14.75 -6.27
N ASP A 5 5.22 14.16 -6.77
CA ASP A 5 5.95 14.68 -7.92
C ASP A 5 5.08 14.65 -9.18
N LEU A 6 4.34 13.57 -9.43
CA LEU A 6 3.41 13.47 -10.56
C LEU A 6 2.34 14.55 -10.51
N ILE A 7 1.70 14.75 -9.35
CA ILE A 7 0.68 15.78 -9.16
C ILE A 7 1.30 17.18 -9.34
N THR A 8 2.46 17.44 -8.72
CA THR A 8 3.15 18.74 -8.81
C THR A 8 3.57 19.05 -10.24
N ASN A 9 4.07 18.06 -10.99
CA ASN A 9 4.51 18.25 -12.37
C ASN A 9 3.34 18.55 -13.31
N HIS A 10 2.16 18.00 -13.03
CA HIS A 10 0.95 18.31 -13.80
C HIS A 10 0.47 19.75 -13.57
N PHE A 11 0.27 20.15 -12.30
CA PHE A 11 -0.26 21.47 -11.98
C PHE A 11 0.74 22.62 -12.16
N LYS A 12 2.05 22.33 -12.17
CA LYS A 12 3.13 23.31 -12.30
C LYS A 12 2.93 24.55 -11.39
N PRO A 13 2.74 24.36 -10.07
CA PRO A 13 2.60 25.49 -9.16
C PRO A 13 3.87 26.34 -9.20
N GLU A 14 3.71 27.65 -9.00
CA GLU A 14 4.81 28.61 -8.93
C GLU A 14 5.80 28.23 -7.81
N ASP A 15 5.26 27.98 -6.60
CA ASP A 15 6.03 27.40 -5.50
C ASP A 15 5.73 25.90 -5.33
N LYS A 16 6.62 25.08 -5.90
CA LYS A 16 6.56 23.61 -5.79
C LYS A 16 6.80 23.11 -4.37
N TRP A 17 7.56 23.84 -3.56
CA TRP A 17 7.89 23.43 -2.20
C TRP A 17 6.66 23.57 -1.31
N ASP A 18 6.05 24.76 -1.32
CA ASP A 18 4.85 25.05 -0.54
C ASP A 18 3.66 24.20 -0.99
N PHE A 19 3.52 23.98 -2.30
CA PHE A 19 2.50 23.08 -2.83
C PHE A 19 2.63 21.65 -2.28
N LYS A 20 3.86 21.13 -2.17
CA LYS A 20 4.08 19.80 -1.60
C LYS A 20 3.92 19.78 -0.08
N LEU A 21 4.48 20.79 0.60
CA LEU A 21 4.56 20.84 2.06
C LEU A 21 3.18 21.09 2.70
N TYR A 22 2.40 21.99 2.11
CA TYR A 22 1.10 22.37 2.62
C TYR A 22 -0.02 21.62 1.91
N LEU A 23 -0.15 21.73 0.58
CA LEU A 23 -1.32 21.13 -0.09
C LEU A 23 -1.23 19.61 -0.15
N LEU A 24 -0.12 19.07 -0.67
CA LEU A 24 0.06 17.61 -0.78
C LEU A 24 0.52 16.96 0.53
N ASN A 25 0.40 17.66 1.66
CA ASN A 25 0.67 17.07 2.96
C ASN A 25 -0.27 15.88 3.23
N GLY A 26 0.23 14.79 3.81
CA GLY A 26 -0.60 13.62 4.14
C GLY A 26 -1.74 13.92 5.14
N ASN A 27 -1.62 14.97 5.94
CA ASN A 27 -2.66 15.43 6.86
C ASN A 27 -3.78 16.22 6.16
N ILE A 28 -3.51 16.78 4.97
CA ILE A 28 -4.47 17.58 4.21
C ILE A 28 -5.04 16.73 3.07
N ILE A 29 -4.16 16.18 2.23
CA ILE A 29 -4.52 15.25 1.15
C ILE A 29 -3.84 13.90 1.44
N ASP A 30 -4.61 12.97 2.00
CA ASP A 30 -4.15 11.60 2.21
C ASP A 30 -3.86 10.86 0.88
N LEU A 31 -3.18 9.72 0.96
CA LEU A 31 -2.83 8.90 -0.20
C LEU A 31 -4.06 8.51 -1.05
N GLY A 32 -5.21 8.22 -0.42
CA GLY A 32 -6.44 7.89 -1.12
C GLY A 32 -6.96 9.03 -1.98
N LYS A 33 -6.93 10.26 -1.44
CA LYS A 33 -7.28 11.48 -2.18
C LYS A 33 -6.28 11.78 -3.30
N LYS A 34 -4.98 11.58 -3.08
CA LYS A 34 -3.96 11.70 -4.13
C LYS A 34 -4.20 10.73 -5.29
N ILE A 35 -4.58 9.48 -5.01
CA ILE A 35 -4.94 8.49 -6.04
C ILE A 35 -6.17 8.95 -6.83
N LYS A 36 -7.18 9.55 -6.16
CA LYS A 36 -8.35 10.11 -6.85
C LYS A 36 -7.96 11.26 -7.79
N ILE A 37 -7.07 12.16 -7.36
CA ILE A 37 -6.55 13.24 -8.20
C ILE A 37 -5.87 12.65 -9.45
N LEU A 38 -4.94 11.71 -9.28
CA LEU A 38 -4.24 11.09 -10.40
C LEU A 38 -5.16 10.38 -11.40
N ASN A 39 -6.22 9.72 -10.92
CA ASN A 39 -7.25 9.12 -11.79
C ASN A 39 -8.07 10.17 -12.53
N GLY A 40 -8.52 11.23 -11.85
CA GLY A 40 -9.31 12.30 -12.46
C GLY A 40 -8.54 13.10 -13.52
N LEU A 41 -7.21 13.14 -13.38
CA LEU A 41 -6.29 13.72 -14.37
C LEU A 41 -5.85 12.73 -15.46
N GLU A 42 -6.35 11.49 -15.43
CA GLU A 42 -5.97 10.41 -16.36
C GLU A 42 -4.46 10.12 -16.42
N ILE A 43 -3.70 10.47 -15.37
CA ILE A 43 -2.25 10.26 -15.28
C ILE A 43 -1.92 8.78 -15.03
N ILE A 44 -2.81 8.07 -14.34
CA ILE A 44 -2.64 6.65 -14.00
C ILE A 44 -3.77 5.81 -14.59
N SER A 45 -3.46 4.58 -14.97
CA SER A 45 -4.47 3.61 -15.41
C SER A 45 -5.31 3.11 -14.23
N ASN A 46 -6.53 2.63 -14.52
CA ASN A 46 -7.38 1.96 -13.54
C ASN A 46 -6.65 0.81 -12.83
N LYS A 47 -5.85 0.04 -13.57
CA LYS A 47 -5.03 -1.06 -13.03
C LYS A 47 -4.01 -0.56 -12.00
N LEU A 48 -3.30 0.53 -12.28
CA LEU A 48 -2.32 1.12 -11.36
C LEU A 48 -3.02 1.73 -10.13
N SER A 49 -4.16 2.37 -10.33
CA SER A 49 -5.01 2.87 -9.24
C SER A 49 -5.45 1.74 -8.30
N ASP A 50 -5.86 0.59 -8.84
CA ASP A 50 -6.29 -0.55 -8.01
C ASP A 50 -5.12 -1.14 -7.21
N LYS A 51 -3.92 -1.23 -7.80
CA LYS A 51 -2.69 -1.61 -7.06
C LYS A 51 -2.40 -0.64 -5.91
N LEU A 52 -2.47 0.67 -6.16
CA LEU A 52 -2.27 1.71 -5.15
C LEU A 52 -3.27 1.61 -4.00
N ARG A 53 -4.56 1.44 -4.32
CA ARG A 53 -5.63 1.23 -3.33
C ARG A 53 -5.40 -0.03 -2.51
N ARG A 54 -4.97 -1.13 -3.16
CA ARG A 54 -4.71 -2.40 -2.48
C ARG A 54 -3.55 -2.30 -1.49
N ILE A 55 -2.44 -1.68 -1.88
CA ILE A 55 -1.31 -1.40 -0.98
C ILE A 55 -1.75 -0.55 0.22
N SER A 56 -2.52 0.51 -0.03
CA SER A 56 -3.06 1.36 1.04
C SER A 56 -3.94 0.56 2.03
N SER A 57 -4.81 -0.30 1.51
CA SER A 57 -5.67 -1.18 2.32
C SER A 57 -4.87 -2.18 3.16
N ILE A 58 -3.82 -2.80 2.60
CA ILE A 58 -2.96 -3.73 3.33
C ILE A 58 -2.20 -2.98 4.44
N ARG A 59 -1.61 -1.81 4.14
CA ARG A 59 -0.93 -0.96 5.12
C ARG A 59 -1.87 -0.62 6.28
N ASN A 60 -3.09 -0.17 5.98
CA ASN A 60 -4.06 0.19 7.01
C ASN A 60 -4.45 -1.02 7.86
N SER A 61 -4.68 -2.18 7.23
CA SER A 61 -4.97 -3.43 7.95
C SER A 61 -3.84 -3.79 8.92
N CYS A 62 -2.58 -3.64 8.49
CA CYS A 62 -1.42 -3.89 9.34
C CYS A 62 -1.25 -2.86 10.46
N ALA A 63 -1.47 -1.58 10.19
CA ALA A 63 -1.35 -0.51 11.18
C ALA A 63 -2.38 -0.65 12.31
N HIS A 64 -3.63 -0.99 11.97
CA HIS A 64 -4.70 -1.19 12.97
C HIS A 64 -4.63 -2.54 13.68
N ALA A 65 -3.88 -3.50 13.12
CA ALA A 65 -3.76 -4.81 13.70
C ALA A 65 -2.89 -4.86 14.97
N GLY A 66 -2.12 -3.80 15.31
CA GLY A 66 -1.23 -3.81 16.47
C GLY A 66 -0.23 -4.98 16.40
N ILE A 67 0.51 -5.07 15.30
CA ILE A 67 1.41 -6.21 15.04
C ILE A 67 2.69 -6.05 15.85
N ASP A 68 2.78 -6.71 17.00
CA ASP A 68 4.07 -7.07 17.58
C ASP A 68 4.62 -8.31 16.85
N ILE A 69 5.61 -8.09 15.99
CA ILE A 69 6.21 -9.09 15.11
C ILE A 69 6.79 -10.28 15.90
N VAL A 70 7.24 -10.02 17.13
CA VAL A 70 7.97 -10.97 17.99
C VAL A 70 7.08 -12.12 18.51
N HIS A 71 5.75 -11.95 18.60
CA HIS A 71 4.86 -12.93 19.26
C HIS A 71 4.05 -13.81 18.29
N ASN A 72 4.21 -13.63 16.98
CA ASN A 72 3.33 -14.28 15.99
C ASN A 72 3.92 -15.56 15.35
N LEU A 73 5.03 -16.07 15.89
CA LEU A 73 5.70 -17.28 15.43
C LEU A 73 5.59 -18.35 16.52
N GLU A 74 5.00 -19.49 16.20
CA GLU A 74 5.01 -20.68 17.05
C GLU A 74 5.88 -21.75 16.39
N ILE A 75 6.87 -22.25 17.13
CA ILE A 75 7.68 -23.38 16.70
C ILE A 75 6.92 -24.65 17.12
N ILE A 76 6.24 -25.28 16.18
CA ILE A 76 5.66 -26.61 16.40
C ILE A 76 6.78 -27.63 16.21
N SER A 77 7.28 -28.22 17.29
CA SER A 77 8.27 -29.31 17.26
C SER A 77 7.55 -30.65 17.31
N ASP A 78 7.20 -31.21 16.16
CA ASP A 78 6.79 -32.61 16.09
C ASP A 78 8.03 -33.47 15.84
N LYS A 79 8.30 -34.46 16.70
CA LYS A 79 9.56 -35.24 16.77
C LYS A 79 9.93 -36.03 15.49
N LYS A 80 9.22 -35.84 14.36
CA LYS A 80 9.43 -36.56 13.09
C LYS A 80 9.31 -35.72 11.81
N ARG A 81 8.99 -34.42 11.85
CA ARG A 81 8.88 -33.60 10.62
C ARG A 81 9.46 -32.20 10.80
N GLU A 82 9.97 -31.66 9.69
CA GLU A 82 10.62 -30.36 9.59
C GLU A 82 9.85 -29.26 10.33
N LYS A 83 10.60 -28.34 10.94
CA LYS A 83 10.05 -27.19 11.67
C LYS A 83 9.19 -26.34 10.73
N GLU A 84 7.87 -26.43 10.85
CA GLU A 84 6.95 -25.62 10.06
C GLU A 84 6.61 -24.33 10.85
N ILE A 85 7.06 -23.18 10.36
CA ILE A 85 6.75 -21.88 10.96
C ILE A 85 5.37 -21.43 10.47
N LYS A 86 4.35 -21.50 11.33
CA LYS A 86 2.99 -21.04 10.99
C LYS A 86 2.71 -19.63 11.51
N PRO A 87 2.23 -18.69 10.66
CA PRO A 87 1.87 -17.35 11.09
C PRO A 87 0.56 -17.38 11.87
N LYS A 88 0.58 -16.96 13.14
CA LYS A 88 -0.61 -16.99 14.02
C LYS A 88 -1.66 -15.92 13.71
N LYS A 89 -1.23 -14.75 13.24
CA LYS A 89 -2.10 -13.57 13.17
C LYS A 89 -2.87 -13.52 11.86
N ARG A 90 -4.20 -13.60 11.97
CA ARG A 90 -5.13 -13.38 10.85
C ARG A 90 -5.72 -11.99 10.96
N LEU A 91 -5.80 -11.30 9.83
CA LEU A 91 -6.39 -9.97 9.72
C LEU A 91 -7.67 -10.04 8.89
N ASN A 92 -8.68 -9.33 9.35
CA ASN A 92 -9.90 -9.11 8.59
C ASN A 92 -9.64 -8.00 7.57
N VAL A 93 -9.73 -8.35 6.29
CA VAL A 93 -9.48 -7.45 5.18
C VAL A 93 -10.73 -7.33 4.34
N MET A 94 -11.20 -6.11 4.16
CA MET A 94 -12.33 -5.82 3.27
C MET A 94 -11.85 -5.82 1.80
N LYS A 95 -12.49 -6.65 0.97
CA LYS A 95 -12.30 -6.63 -0.49
C LYS A 95 -13.02 -5.43 -1.10
N SER A 96 -12.66 -5.11 -2.35
CA SER A 96 -13.38 -4.11 -3.17
C SER A 96 -14.87 -4.41 -3.35
N SER A 97 -15.27 -5.69 -3.22
CA SER A 97 -16.67 -6.12 -3.22
C SER A 97 -17.42 -5.84 -1.90
N GLY A 98 -16.76 -5.28 -0.88
CA GLY A 98 -17.32 -5.09 0.45
C GLY A 98 -17.31 -6.36 1.32
N LYS A 99 -16.93 -7.52 0.78
CA LYS A 99 -16.78 -8.75 1.58
C LYS A 99 -15.57 -8.67 2.50
N ILE A 100 -15.75 -9.04 3.76
CA ILE A 100 -14.66 -9.17 4.73
C ILE A 100 -14.11 -10.59 4.65
N GLU A 101 -12.80 -10.72 4.47
CA GLU A 101 -12.11 -12.01 4.46
C GLU A 101 -10.98 -12.04 5.48
N SER A 102 -10.79 -13.18 6.14
CA SER A 102 -9.73 -13.40 7.11
C SER A 102 -8.49 -13.97 6.42
N LYS A 103 -7.44 -13.16 6.29
CA LYS A 103 -6.15 -13.53 5.66
C LYS A 103 -5.03 -13.63 6.68
N TYR A 104 -4.06 -14.50 6.45
CA TYR A 104 -2.86 -14.52 7.29
C TYR A 104 -2.01 -13.27 7.05
N LEU A 105 -1.39 -12.76 8.11
CA LEU A 105 -0.49 -11.61 8.00
C LEU A 105 0.66 -11.87 7.01
N SER A 106 1.24 -13.07 7.03
CA SER A 106 2.30 -13.47 6.09
C SER A 106 1.86 -13.33 4.63
N GLU A 107 0.64 -13.77 4.31
CA GLU A 107 0.07 -13.67 2.97
C GLU A 107 -0.07 -12.21 2.55
N LEU A 108 -0.53 -11.35 3.46
CA LEU A 108 -0.66 -9.91 3.21
C LEU A 108 0.69 -9.23 3.01
N LEU A 109 1.72 -9.62 3.74
CA LEU A 109 3.07 -9.07 3.58
C LEU A 109 3.72 -9.53 2.27
N ILE A 110 3.52 -10.80 1.89
CA ILE A 110 3.97 -11.31 0.58
C ILE A 110 3.23 -10.58 -0.56
N GLU A 111 1.91 -10.42 -0.44
CA GLU A 111 1.09 -9.67 -1.40
C GLU A 111 1.57 -8.22 -1.51
N PHE A 112 1.81 -7.56 -0.38
CA PHE A 112 2.34 -6.20 -0.33
C PHE A 112 3.70 -6.10 -1.02
N SER A 113 4.64 -6.99 -0.72
CA SER A 113 5.99 -6.96 -1.30
C SER A 113 5.95 -7.09 -2.82
N ARG A 114 5.11 -7.99 -3.35
CA ARG A 114 4.93 -8.16 -4.80
C ARG A 114 4.35 -6.91 -5.43
N LEU A 115 3.24 -6.42 -4.89
CA LEU A 115 2.57 -5.21 -5.41
C LEU A 115 3.49 -3.99 -5.35
N TYR A 116 4.27 -3.83 -4.28
CA TYR A 116 5.14 -2.68 -4.10
C TYR A 116 6.27 -2.61 -5.12
N ILE A 117 6.88 -3.75 -5.48
CA ILE A 117 7.93 -3.80 -6.50
C ILE A 117 7.37 -3.37 -7.86
N ASP A 118 6.27 -3.98 -8.29
CA ASP A 118 5.62 -3.64 -9.56
C ASP A 118 5.25 -2.15 -9.61
N LEU A 119 4.62 -1.67 -8.55
CA LEU A 119 4.12 -0.30 -8.45
C LEU A 119 5.23 0.74 -8.42
N LYS A 120 6.37 0.42 -7.78
CA LYS A 120 7.54 1.29 -7.79
C LYS A 120 8.06 1.49 -9.22
N ASN A 121 8.13 0.42 -10.01
CA ASN A 121 8.60 0.49 -11.39
C ASN A 121 7.64 1.30 -12.26
N GLU A 122 6.34 1.00 -12.21
CA GLU A 122 5.31 1.72 -12.98
C GLU A 122 5.27 3.22 -12.65
N LEU A 123 5.35 3.59 -11.37
CA LEU A 123 5.39 4.99 -10.95
C LEU A 123 6.68 5.70 -11.38
N PHE A 124 7.81 4.99 -11.39
CA PHE A 124 9.08 5.55 -11.82
C PHE A 124 9.05 5.86 -13.32
N GLU A 125 8.55 4.94 -14.15
CA GLU A 125 8.37 5.16 -15.58
C GLU A 125 7.48 6.37 -15.88
N LEU A 126 6.39 6.54 -15.13
CA LEU A 126 5.50 7.70 -15.29
C LEU A 126 6.16 9.03 -14.93
N LYS A 127 7.12 9.04 -14.00
CA LYS A 127 7.81 10.27 -13.58
C LYS A 127 8.83 10.76 -14.61
N TYR A 128 9.41 9.85 -15.39
CA TYR A 128 10.48 10.13 -16.36
C TYR A 128 10.04 9.97 -17.82
N LYS A 129 8.74 9.82 -18.06
CA LYS A 129 8.12 10.11 -19.36
C LYS A 129 8.04 11.62 -19.56
#